data_AF-A0ABD3QLK4-F1
#
_entry.id   AF-A0ABD3QLK4-F1
#
_cell.length_a   1.000
_cell.length_b   1.000
_cell.length_c   1.000
_cell.angle_alpha   90.00
_cell.angle_beta   90.00
_cell.angle_gamma   90.00
#
_symmetry.space_group_name_H-M   'P 1'
#
loop_
_entity.id
_entity.type
_entity.pdbx_description
1 polymer ?
#
loop_
_entity_poly.entity_id
_entity_poly.type
_entity_poly.pdbx_seq_one_letter_code
_entity_poly.pdbx_strand_id
1 'polypeptide(L)'
;MSPSPLQTCLALSVHFLHPKLGMKDYEILSRATAFLLHVDPPDDDDSPTLCPLPHSPSSAHQTKSAFPHLLTNKSRREALLQQQDYAHPPASGPKRHAHELNWLEFCPPTFRPRVHVVASSHVLAPWRWPQYYGQEWLGEVREEHVRYSLEVFGWEGRGWGEENNDDDDVVGKMRGVFRPMAKFALNPYPIHHPNGLDVAVIHLKGEEEALEHMKKMGIQPLNLLTMHDLENSTDPVFEPGERVSFHGFEVYEPNKADDEIPLVGKGETNQSSHTANTNEDERIFHPYVSSGTMTFGSPDRFLAKTPNPLPEGLCGGPVLPLEHDNRTKQTLYVRGVVEGIVPTNHENSQLAGSASFLPSYRLREFVDFAERIMLEQIIEPELFQHVVNIKEKKEQAKGTVYGEEGSEGMSSDKGDDLGPPEDPAILAGIEGTSDSDETPHIDKSYQEIISSLHKHHPPEEVDAILATVERERKEVLEILEKEGGDMDDVIAAVRKRTYEERDRILEEIRRSVKEKRDSEVIEGKSCQRIRLLNGIVLQ
;
A
#
# COMPACT_ATOMS: atom_id res chain seq x y z
N MET A 1 3.79 10.25 27.64
CA MET A 1 2.42 10.10 27.14
C MET A 1 2.50 10.15 25.63
N SER A 2 2.10 9.09 24.93
CA SER A 2 1.94 9.19 23.48
C SER A 2 0.81 10.17 23.20
N PRO A 3 0.97 11.09 22.23
CA PRO A 3 -0.15 11.93 21.81
C PRO A 3 -1.32 11.00 21.48
N SER A 4 -2.52 11.34 21.98
CA SER A 4 -3.72 10.65 21.53
C SER A 4 -3.74 10.69 19.99
N PRO A 5 -4.06 9.58 19.30
CA PRO A 5 -4.17 9.53 17.84
C PRO A 5 -5.15 10.58 17.27
N LEU A 6 -5.88 11.26 18.16
CA LEU A 6 -6.79 12.36 17.90
C LEU A 6 -6.12 13.69 17.53
N GLN A 7 -4.82 13.91 17.76
CA GLN A 7 -4.25 15.26 17.57
C GLN A 7 -3.96 15.64 16.12
N THR A 8 -3.95 14.65 15.23
CA THR A 8 -3.76 14.86 13.81
C THR A 8 -4.82 14.12 13.03
N CYS A 9 -5.09 14.63 11.85
CA CYS A 9 -6.13 14.12 10.97
C CYS A 9 -5.68 14.34 9.53
N LEU A 10 -6.11 13.44 8.64
CA LEU A 10 -5.66 13.38 7.25
C LEU A 10 -6.79 13.76 6.30
N ALA A 11 -6.63 14.86 5.60
CA ALA A 11 -7.59 15.33 4.62
C ALA A 11 -7.10 14.99 3.21
N LEU A 12 -7.84 14.13 2.51
CA LEU A 12 -7.60 13.90 1.10
C LEU A 12 -8.24 15.02 0.29
N SER A 13 -7.45 15.65 -0.56
CA SER A 13 -7.90 16.74 -1.43
C SER A 13 -7.70 16.36 -2.90
N VAL A 14 -8.75 16.56 -3.69
CA VAL A 14 -8.72 16.46 -5.15
C VAL A 14 -8.69 17.85 -5.73
N HIS A 15 -7.66 18.13 -6.51
CA HIS A 15 -7.50 19.38 -7.24
C HIS A 15 -7.79 19.09 -8.71
N PHE A 16 -8.56 19.94 -9.40
CA PHE A 16 -8.87 19.76 -10.82
C PHE A 16 -8.49 20.97 -11.66
N LEU A 17 -8.13 20.71 -12.90
CA LEU A 17 -7.86 21.73 -13.91
C LEU A 17 -8.43 21.24 -15.24
N HIS A 18 -9.43 21.96 -15.77
CA HIS A 18 -10.02 21.67 -17.07
C HIS A 18 -9.91 22.88 -18.01
N PRO A 19 -8.89 22.90 -18.91
CA PRO A 19 -8.63 24.07 -19.75
C PRO A 19 -9.82 24.50 -20.63
N LYS A 20 -10.67 23.56 -21.07
CA LYS A 20 -11.85 23.90 -21.89
C LYS A 20 -12.94 24.62 -21.10
N LEU A 21 -12.92 24.53 -19.77
CA LEU A 21 -13.81 25.30 -18.89
C LEU A 21 -13.24 26.70 -18.60
N GLY A 22 -12.10 27.06 -19.22
CA GLY A 22 -11.45 28.36 -19.03
C GLY A 22 -10.58 28.45 -17.77
N MET A 23 -10.36 27.34 -17.07
CA MET A 23 -9.51 27.28 -15.89
C MET A 23 -8.03 27.49 -16.27
N LYS A 24 -7.33 28.28 -15.46
CA LYS A 24 -5.89 28.57 -15.63
C LYS A 24 -5.01 27.81 -14.64
N ASP A 25 -5.57 27.55 -13.46
CA ASP A 25 -4.89 26.93 -12.33
C ASP A 25 -5.76 25.81 -11.76
N TYR A 26 -5.14 24.95 -10.95
CA TYR A 26 -5.85 23.89 -10.25
C TYR A 26 -6.71 24.49 -9.13
N GLU A 27 -7.97 24.07 -9.06
CA GLU A 27 -8.90 24.42 -7.98
C GLU A 27 -9.29 23.17 -7.19
N ILE A 28 -9.76 23.34 -5.95
CA ILE A 28 -10.24 22.21 -5.15
C ILE A 28 -11.57 21.72 -5.73
N LEU A 29 -11.60 20.47 -6.19
CA LEU A 29 -12.81 19.80 -6.66
C LEU A 29 -13.61 19.24 -5.49
N SER A 30 -12.92 18.55 -4.59
CA SER A 30 -13.50 17.81 -3.49
C SER A 30 -12.45 17.55 -2.42
N ARG A 31 -12.92 17.34 -1.19
CA ARG A 31 -12.06 17.04 -0.04
C ARG A 31 -12.86 16.28 1.00
N ALA A 32 -12.23 15.32 1.66
CA ALA A 32 -12.82 14.59 2.78
C ALA A 32 -11.75 13.96 3.65
N THR A 33 -12.21 13.25 4.69
CA THR A 33 -11.35 12.46 5.56
C THR A 33 -10.72 11.30 4.79
N ALA A 34 -9.46 11.01 5.11
CA ALA A 34 -8.79 9.79 4.74
C ALA A 34 -8.04 9.22 5.94
N PHE A 35 -7.56 7.99 5.83
CA PHE A 35 -6.65 7.39 6.80
C PHE A 35 -5.60 6.53 6.11
N LEU A 36 -4.51 6.26 6.81
CA LEU A 36 -3.48 5.31 6.35
C LEU A 36 -3.80 3.94 6.90
N LEU A 37 -3.72 2.92 6.05
CA LEU A 37 -3.87 1.53 6.40
C LEU A 37 -2.57 0.78 6.11
N HIS A 38 -2.02 0.07 7.09
CA HIS A 38 -0.86 -0.78 6.88
C HIS A 38 -1.14 -1.90 5.88
N VAL A 39 -0.16 -2.15 4.99
CA VAL A 39 -0.17 -3.30 4.07
C VAL A 39 0.28 -4.57 4.78
N ASP A 40 1.34 -4.43 5.57
CA ASP A 40 1.92 -5.50 6.36
C ASP A 40 1.23 -5.58 7.73
N PRO A 41 1.14 -6.76 8.36
CA PRO A 41 0.66 -6.84 9.73
C PRO A 41 1.58 -6.06 10.70
N PRO A 42 1.10 -5.70 11.88
CA PRO A 42 1.92 -5.05 12.89
C PRO A 42 3.10 -5.95 13.31
N ASP A 43 4.28 -5.35 13.49
CA ASP A 43 5.45 -6.05 13.98
C ASP A 43 5.23 -6.54 15.42
N ASP A 44 5.62 -7.79 15.72
CA ASP A 44 5.50 -8.37 17.06
C ASP A 44 6.26 -7.53 18.11
N ASP A 45 7.38 -6.91 17.72
CA ASP A 45 8.22 -6.08 18.60
C ASP A 45 7.54 -4.76 19.03
N ASP A 46 6.58 -4.26 18.25
CA ASP A 46 5.78 -3.08 18.59
C ASP A 46 4.49 -3.45 19.33
N SER A 47 4.11 -4.74 19.34
CA SER A 47 2.98 -5.23 20.11
C SER A 47 3.38 -5.40 21.58
N PRO A 48 2.78 -4.66 22.53
CA PRO A 48 2.97 -4.98 23.94
C PRO A 48 2.20 -6.27 24.21
N THR A 49 2.80 -7.45 23.92
CA THR A 49 2.26 -8.80 24.15
C THR A 49 0.74 -8.78 24.27
N LEU A 50 0.05 -8.76 23.12
CA LEU A 50 -1.41 -8.82 23.06
C LEU A 50 -1.91 -9.72 24.18
N CYS A 51 -2.75 -9.17 25.05
CA CYS A 51 -3.39 -9.91 26.14
C CYS A 51 -3.74 -11.29 25.58
N PRO A 52 -3.18 -12.39 26.12
CA PRO A 52 -3.50 -13.72 25.63
C PRO A 52 -5.03 -13.80 25.64
N LEU A 53 -5.63 -14.08 24.49
CA LEU A 53 -7.07 -14.26 24.34
C LEU A 53 -7.61 -14.91 25.62
N PRO A 54 -8.67 -14.38 26.26
CA PRO A 54 -9.12 -14.77 27.61
C PRO A 54 -9.62 -16.24 27.73
N HIS A 55 -9.30 -17.09 26.76
CA HIS A 55 -9.55 -18.52 26.75
C HIS A 55 -8.28 -19.37 26.64
N SER A 56 -7.08 -18.81 26.77
CA SER A 56 -5.97 -19.61 27.27
C SER A 56 -6.27 -19.95 28.73
N PRO A 57 -6.61 -21.20 29.07
CA PRO A 57 -6.96 -21.56 30.43
C PRO A 57 -5.83 -21.10 31.35
N SER A 58 -6.21 -20.33 32.36
CA SER A 58 -5.35 -19.80 33.41
C SER A 58 -4.25 -20.79 33.77
N SER A 59 -3.04 -20.25 33.99
CA SER A 59 -1.74 -20.85 34.34
C SER A 59 -1.67 -21.90 35.47
N ALA A 60 -2.72 -22.68 35.71
CA ALA A 60 -2.72 -23.88 36.52
C ALA A 60 -2.12 -25.03 35.70
N HIS A 61 -0.82 -25.28 35.92
CA HIS A 61 -0.07 -26.41 35.38
C HIS A 61 0.06 -26.45 33.86
N GLN A 62 0.97 -25.64 33.30
CA GLN A 62 1.70 -26.09 32.10
C GLN A 62 2.43 -27.39 32.50
N THR A 63 1.79 -28.53 32.25
CA THR A 63 2.41 -29.83 32.34
C THR A 63 3.56 -29.80 31.35
N LYS A 64 4.79 -29.68 31.87
CA LYS A 64 5.99 -29.87 31.06
C LYS A 64 5.79 -31.20 30.35
N SER A 65 5.62 -31.15 29.02
CA SER A 65 5.49 -32.36 28.21
C SER A 65 6.61 -33.30 28.62
N ALA A 66 6.29 -34.58 28.85
CA ALA A 66 7.30 -35.60 29.17
C ALA A 66 8.36 -35.72 28.04
N PHE A 67 8.07 -35.16 26.87
CA PHE A 67 8.92 -35.17 25.69
C PHE A 67 9.11 -33.75 25.13
N PRO A 68 9.89 -32.88 25.80
CA PRO A 68 10.12 -31.52 25.33
C PRO A 68 10.80 -31.49 23.96
N HIS A 69 11.65 -32.48 23.66
CA HIS A 69 12.30 -32.62 22.35
C HIS A 69 11.32 -32.91 21.21
N LEU A 70 10.19 -33.58 21.46
CA LEU A 70 9.16 -33.79 20.42
C LEU A 70 8.44 -32.49 20.09
N LEU A 71 8.20 -31.63 21.09
CA LEU A 71 7.68 -30.28 20.85
C LEU A 71 8.69 -29.45 20.05
N THR A 72 9.97 -29.46 20.43
CA THR A 72 11.03 -28.78 19.69
C THR A 72 11.16 -29.30 18.26
N ASN A 73 11.11 -30.62 18.04
CA ASN A 73 11.16 -31.21 16.71
C ASN A 73 9.91 -30.91 15.89
N LYS A 74 8.72 -30.89 16.52
CA LYS A 74 7.47 -30.48 15.86
C LYS A 74 7.56 -29.02 15.42
N SER A 75 7.95 -28.11 16.31
CA SER A 75 8.14 -26.69 15.98
C SER A 75 9.24 -26.48 14.94
N ARG A 76 10.34 -27.24 14.98
CA ARG A 76 11.41 -27.19 13.97
C ARG A 76 10.92 -27.70 12.62
N ARG A 77 10.14 -28.79 12.59
CA ARG A 77 9.55 -29.33 11.36
C ARG A 77 8.52 -28.38 10.78
N GLU A 78 7.65 -27.79 11.59
CA GLU A 78 6.71 -26.75 11.18
C GLU A 78 7.46 -25.54 10.61
N ALA A 79 8.54 -25.10 11.27
CA ALA A 79 9.38 -24.02 10.77
C ALA A 79 10.09 -24.35 9.44
N LEU A 80 10.53 -25.60 9.24
CA LEU A 80 11.17 -26.04 8.00
C LEU A 80 10.16 -26.20 6.85
N LEU A 81 8.97 -26.75 7.12
CA LEU A 81 7.88 -26.83 6.14
C LEU A 81 7.46 -25.42 5.71
N GLN A 82 7.35 -24.49 6.66
CA GLN A 82 7.09 -23.09 6.36
C GLN A 82 8.24 -22.42 5.58
N GLN A 83 9.51 -22.75 5.84
CA GLN A 83 10.64 -22.25 5.05
C GLN A 83 10.69 -22.81 3.63
N GLN A 84 10.24 -24.05 3.41
CA GLN A 84 10.19 -24.64 2.07
C GLN A 84 9.20 -23.92 1.17
N ASP A 85 8.15 -23.33 1.74
CA ASP A 85 7.11 -22.63 0.98
C ASP A 85 7.55 -21.22 0.52
N TYR A 86 8.66 -20.66 1.03
CA TYR A 86 9.12 -19.32 0.65
C TYR A 86 10.63 -19.19 0.46
N ALA A 87 11.03 -18.56 -0.65
CA ALA A 87 12.41 -18.17 -0.88
C ALA A 87 12.87 -17.01 0.02
N HIS A 88 11.94 -16.18 0.48
CA HIS A 88 12.19 -15.05 1.37
C HIS A 88 11.24 -15.11 2.56
N PRO A 89 11.65 -14.67 3.76
CA PRO A 89 10.71 -14.52 4.85
C PRO A 89 9.56 -13.60 4.37
N PRO A 90 8.30 -13.93 4.68
CA PRO A 90 7.18 -13.04 4.37
C PRO A 90 7.40 -11.66 5.01
N ALA A 91 6.50 -10.72 4.70
CA ALA A 91 6.42 -9.48 5.44
C ALA A 91 6.54 -9.74 6.96
N SER A 92 7.04 -8.74 7.68
CA SER A 92 7.29 -8.82 9.11
C SER A 92 6.09 -9.34 9.93
N GLY A 93 6.35 -9.71 11.19
CA GLY A 93 5.36 -10.34 12.06
C GLY A 93 5.49 -11.87 12.16
N PRO A 94 4.48 -12.55 12.75
CA PRO A 94 4.56 -13.97 13.05
C PRO A 94 4.53 -14.79 11.76
N LYS A 95 5.17 -15.97 11.82
CA LYS A 95 5.15 -16.92 10.70
C LYS A 95 3.72 -17.34 10.40
N ARG A 96 3.30 -17.11 9.16
CA ARG A 96 1.96 -17.39 8.64
C ARG A 96 2.02 -18.31 7.42
N HIS A 97 0.95 -19.07 7.22
CA HIS A 97 0.78 -19.87 6.01
C HIS A 97 0.44 -18.97 4.81
N ALA A 98 0.74 -19.43 3.59
CA ALA A 98 0.63 -18.58 2.39
C ALA A 98 -0.79 -18.06 2.13
N HIS A 99 -1.79 -18.83 2.51
CA HIS A 99 -3.19 -18.44 2.40
C HIS A 99 -3.63 -17.39 3.45
N GLU A 100 -2.83 -17.17 4.50
CA GLU A 100 -3.06 -16.18 5.56
C GLU A 100 -2.37 -14.85 5.24
N LEU A 101 -1.47 -14.84 4.25
CA LEU A 101 -0.79 -13.64 3.80
C LEU A 101 -1.72 -12.77 2.95
N ASN A 102 -1.63 -11.46 3.10
CA ASN A 102 -2.22 -10.49 2.17
C ASN A 102 -1.55 -10.63 0.78
N TRP A 103 -2.16 -10.08 -0.27
CA TRP A 103 -1.67 -10.29 -1.64
C TRP A 103 -0.33 -9.62 -1.88
N LEU A 104 -0.14 -8.40 -1.38
CA LEU A 104 1.14 -7.69 -1.53
C LEU A 104 2.28 -8.30 -0.70
N GLU A 105 1.99 -9.20 0.24
CA GLU A 105 3.04 -9.85 1.04
C GLU A 105 3.92 -10.82 0.23
N PHE A 106 3.43 -11.27 -0.93
CA PHE A 106 4.20 -12.05 -1.90
C PHE A 106 5.19 -11.20 -2.71
N CYS A 107 5.06 -9.87 -2.63
CA CYS A 107 5.96 -8.93 -3.27
C CYS A 107 7.10 -8.54 -2.31
N PRO A 108 8.36 -8.41 -2.77
CA PRO A 108 9.43 -7.92 -1.91
C PRO A 108 9.11 -6.52 -1.33
N PRO A 109 9.53 -6.22 -0.08
CA PRO A 109 9.21 -4.94 0.57
C PRO A 109 9.61 -3.69 -0.21
N THR A 110 10.63 -3.79 -1.07
CA THR A 110 11.12 -2.66 -1.90
C THR A 110 10.19 -2.29 -3.05
N PHE A 111 9.26 -3.16 -3.44
CA PHE A 111 8.38 -2.97 -4.60
C PHE A 111 6.91 -2.82 -4.24
N ARG A 112 6.54 -3.02 -2.97
CA ARG A 112 5.16 -2.84 -2.51
C ARG A 112 5.03 -1.56 -1.68
N PRO A 113 3.87 -0.90 -1.71
CA PRO A 113 3.58 0.17 -0.77
C PRO A 113 3.60 -0.37 0.67
N ARG A 114 3.96 0.50 1.61
CA ARG A 114 3.89 0.24 3.06
C ARG A 114 2.51 0.57 3.62
N VAL A 115 1.80 1.53 3.00
CA VAL A 115 0.46 1.93 3.39
C VAL A 115 -0.48 2.14 2.20
N HIS A 116 -1.76 1.95 2.45
CA HIS A 116 -2.86 2.42 1.61
C HIS A 116 -3.44 3.70 2.19
N VAL A 117 -3.67 4.71 1.34
CA VAL A 117 -4.50 5.86 1.71
C VAL A 117 -5.94 5.52 1.35
N VAL A 118 -6.77 5.29 2.36
CA VAL A 118 -8.18 4.92 2.19
C VAL A 118 -9.05 6.17 2.29
N ALA A 119 -9.97 6.35 1.35
CA ALA A 119 -10.91 7.48 1.30
C ALA A 119 -12.22 7.08 0.59
N SER A 120 -13.24 7.95 0.64
CA SER A 120 -14.47 7.74 -0.15
C SER A 120 -14.21 7.88 -1.65
N SER A 121 -14.83 7.00 -2.43
CA SER A 121 -14.72 6.98 -3.90
C SER A 121 -15.37 8.20 -4.54
N HIS A 122 -16.50 8.69 -4.01
CA HIS A 122 -17.18 9.90 -4.51
C HIS A 122 -16.36 11.15 -4.29
N VAL A 123 -15.50 11.18 -3.27
CA VAL A 123 -14.58 12.29 -3.04
C VAL A 123 -13.43 12.22 -4.04
N LEU A 124 -12.84 11.05 -4.25
CA LEU A 124 -11.73 10.86 -5.19
C LEU A 124 -12.11 11.07 -6.66
N ALA A 125 -13.34 10.75 -7.04
CA ALA A 125 -13.82 10.88 -8.41
C ALA A 125 -15.29 11.34 -8.47
N PRO A 126 -15.61 12.61 -8.12
CA PRO A 126 -16.99 13.10 -8.07
C PRO A 126 -17.81 12.86 -9.34
N TRP A 127 -17.16 12.91 -10.51
CA TRP A 127 -17.78 12.65 -11.81
C TRP A 127 -18.29 11.22 -12.01
N ARG A 128 -17.84 10.26 -11.20
CA ARG A 128 -18.34 8.87 -11.21
C ARG A 128 -19.59 8.69 -10.35
N TRP A 129 -20.01 9.73 -9.62
CA TRP A 129 -21.03 9.68 -8.58
C TRP A 129 -22.12 10.76 -8.80
N PRO A 130 -22.80 10.77 -9.97
CA PRO A 130 -23.77 11.80 -10.32
C PRO A 130 -24.98 11.90 -9.36
N GLN A 131 -25.26 10.84 -8.61
CA GLN A 131 -26.29 10.84 -7.56
C GLN A 131 -25.92 11.70 -6.35
N TYR A 132 -24.63 11.93 -6.09
CA TYR A 132 -24.14 12.84 -5.06
C TYR A 132 -23.92 14.24 -5.63
N TYR A 133 -23.54 14.32 -6.90
CA TYR A 133 -23.17 15.56 -7.57
C TYR A 133 -24.03 15.80 -8.81
N GLY A 134 -25.06 16.65 -8.66
CA GLY A 134 -26.01 16.96 -9.72
C GLY A 134 -25.51 17.96 -10.78
N GLN A 135 -24.23 18.34 -10.76
CA GLN A 135 -23.69 19.35 -11.66
C GLN A 135 -23.28 18.72 -13.00
N GLU A 136 -23.95 19.11 -14.10
CA GLU A 136 -23.71 18.53 -15.44
C GLU A 136 -22.26 18.64 -15.93
N TRP A 137 -21.57 19.74 -15.59
CA TRP A 137 -20.18 19.97 -16.00
C TRP A 137 -19.20 18.94 -15.42
N LEU A 138 -19.54 18.27 -14.32
CA LEU A 138 -18.71 17.20 -13.77
C LEU A 138 -18.58 16.02 -14.73
N GLY A 139 -19.57 15.80 -15.62
CA GLY A 139 -19.48 14.79 -16.67
C GLY A 139 -18.36 15.01 -17.68
N GLU A 140 -17.78 16.22 -17.73
CA GLU A 140 -16.60 16.52 -18.56
C GLU A 140 -15.28 16.25 -17.83
N VAL A 141 -15.30 16.14 -16.50
CA VAL A 141 -14.11 15.87 -15.69
C VAL A 141 -13.69 14.41 -15.84
N ARG A 142 -12.37 14.20 -15.86
CA ARG A 142 -11.71 12.91 -16.07
C ARG A 142 -10.52 12.82 -15.14
N GLU A 143 -10.00 11.61 -14.97
CA GLU A 143 -8.83 11.34 -14.12
C GLU A 143 -7.59 12.14 -14.54
N GLU A 144 -7.39 12.36 -15.85
CA GLU A 144 -6.30 13.19 -16.38
C GLU A 144 -6.39 14.69 -16.03
N HIS A 145 -7.56 15.15 -15.59
CA HIS A 145 -7.79 16.54 -15.18
C HIS A 145 -7.51 16.77 -13.70
N VAL A 146 -7.22 15.74 -12.92
CA VAL A 146 -7.11 15.85 -11.46
C VAL A 146 -5.72 15.53 -10.92
N ARG A 147 -5.47 16.07 -9.72
CA ARG A 147 -4.30 15.77 -8.89
C ARG A 147 -4.75 15.53 -7.47
N TYR A 148 -4.06 14.63 -6.81
CA TYR A 148 -4.40 14.17 -5.48
C TYR A 148 -3.32 14.59 -4.48
N SER A 149 -3.76 15.00 -3.30
CA SER A 149 -2.86 15.30 -2.20
C SER A 149 -3.47 14.90 -0.87
N LEU A 150 -2.62 14.45 0.05
CA LEU A 150 -2.97 14.19 1.44
C LEU A 150 -2.43 15.31 2.32
N GLU A 151 -3.31 16.05 2.98
CA GLU A 151 -2.98 17.15 3.85
C GLU A 151 -3.07 16.70 5.31
N VAL A 152 -2.04 16.99 6.10
CA VAL A 152 -2.00 16.73 7.54
C VAL A 152 -2.47 17.98 8.25
N PHE A 153 -3.55 17.85 9.01
CA PHE A 153 -4.01 18.90 9.90
C PHE A 153 -3.65 18.54 11.33
N GLY A 154 -3.17 19.52 12.08
CA GLY A 154 -2.86 19.35 13.49
C GLY A 154 -2.94 20.66 14.24
N TRP A 155 -2.82 20.55 15.55
CA TRP A 155 -3.01 21.64 16.49
C TRP A 155 -1.82 22.62 16.48
N GLU A 156 -2.09 23.92 16.38
CA GLU A 156 -1.07 24.98 16.30
C GLU A 156 -0.57 25.45 17.68
N GLY A 157 -1.20 25.01 18.78
CA GLY A 157 -0.92 25.53 20.12
C GLY A 157 0.50 25.23 20.63
N ARG A 158 1.32 26.27 20.74
CA ARG A 158 2.59 26.23 21.47
C ARG A 158 2.34 26.27 22.97
N GLY A 159 2.00 25.13 23.54
CA GLY A 159 1.89 24.99 24.98
C GLY A 159 0.83 23.98 25.31
N TRP A 160 1.28 22.76 25.54
CA TRP A 160 0.52 21.75 26.27
C TRP A 160 0.26 22.26 27.69
N GLY A 161 -0.64 23.24 27.81
CA GLY A 161 -1.23 23.59 29.08
C GLY A 161 -2.02 22.36 29.49
N GLU A 162 -1.64 21.77 30.63
CA GLU A 162 -2.35 20.72 31.35
C GLU A 162 -3.74 21.20 31.81
N GLU A 163 -4.56 21.72 30.90
CA GLU A 163 -5.98 21.83 31.16
C GLU A 163 -6.53 20.40 31.08
N ASN A 164 -6.48 19.74 32.25
CA ASN A 164 -7.10 18.46 32.57
C ASN A 164 -8.58 18.48 32.15
N ASN A 165 -8.85 18.19 30.89
CA ASN A 165 -10.19 17.81 30.46
C ASN A 165 -10.29 16.30 30.69
N ASP A 166 -10.63 15.92 31.93
CA ASP A 166 -11.05 14.56 32.29
C ASP A 166 -12.47 14.23 31.74
N ASP A 167 -12.99 15.03 30.81
CA ASP A 167 -14.22 14.70 30.09
C ASP A 167 -13.90 13.63 29.04
N ASP A 168 -14.00 12.37 29.45
CA ASP A 168 -13.78 11.15 28.65
C ASP A 168 -14.66 11.04 27.37
N ASP A 169 -15.65 11.92 27.19
CA ASP A 169 -16.53 11.94 26.01
C ASP A 169 -16.22 13.14 25.10
N VAL A 170 -15.07 13.12 24.42
CA VAL A 170 -14.75 14.09 23.35
C VAL A 170 -15.60 13.77 22.11
N VAL A 171 -16.87 14.19 22.16
CA VAL A 171 -17.80 14.14 21.02
C VAL A 171 -17.93 15.55 20.42
N GLY A 172 -17.59 15.68 19.15
CA GLY A 172 -17.72 16.89 18.35
C GLY A 172 -16.39 17.42 17.81
N LYS A 173 -16.37 18.73 17.54
CA LYS A 173 -15.18 19.49 17.14
C LYS A 173 -14.11 19.41 18.23
N MET A 174 -12.88 19.08 17.87
CA MET A 174 -11.77 19.11 18.82
C MET A 174 -11.47 20.54 19.26
N ARG A 175 -11.13 20.77 20.53
CA ARG A 175 -10.81 22.12 21.00
C ARG A 175 -9.43 22.55 20.46
N GLY A 176 -9.31 23.81 20.04
CA GLY A 176 -8.06 24.42 19.59
C GLY A 176 -8.08 24.91 18.14
N VAL A 177 -7.00 25.57 17.75
CA VAL A 177 -6.79 26.03 16.37
C VAL A 177 -6.04 24.94 15.61
N PHE A 178 -6.65 24.41 14.57
CA PHE A 178 -6.04 23.42 13.69
C PHE A 178 -5.69 24.07 12.36
N ARG A 179 -4.51 23.73 11.83
CA ARG A 179 -4.04 24.23 10.54
C ARG A 179 -3.38 23.12 9.74
N PRO A 180 -3.32 23.26 8.40
CA PRO A 180 -2.49 22.39 7.58
C PRO A 180 -1.02 22.49 8.05
N MET A 181 -0.45 21.36 8.46
CA MET A 181 0.95 21.22 8.87
C MET A 181 1.84 20.81 7.69
N ALA A 182 1.33 19.91 6.85
CA ALA A 182 2.08 19.37 5.72
C ALA A 182 1.12 18.90 4.61
N LYS A 183 1.66 18.81 3.39
CA LYS A 183 0.93 18.34 2.21
C LYS A 183 1.81 17.36 1.44
N PHE A 184 1.25 16.19 1.16
CA PHE A 184 1.93 15.10 0.47
C PHE A 184 1.23 14.81 -0.85
N ALA A 185 2.01 14.61 -1.91
CA ALA A 185 1.46 14.22 -3.21
C ALA A 185 1.03 12.75 -3.18
N LEU A 186 -0.06 12.44 -3.88
CA LEU A 186 -0.54 11.08 -4.08
C LEU A 186 -0.34 10.68 -5.55
N ASN A 187 -0.25 9.38 -5.79
CA ASN A 187 -0.20 8.82 -7.14
C ASN A 187 -1.51 9.13 -7.89
N PRO A 188 -1.49 9.26 -9.23
CA PRO A 188 -2.67 9.69 -9.99
C PRO A 188 -3.68 8.57 -10.28
N TYR A 189 -3.50 7.37 -9.73
CA TYR A 189 -4.26 6.16 -10.10
C TYR A 189 -5.00 5.57 -8.89
N PRO A 190 -6.13 6.18 -8.45
CA PRO A 190 -6.95 5.59 -7.41
C PRO A 190 -7.57 4.26 -7.89
N ILE A 191 -7.52 3.25 -7.03
CA ILE A 191 -8.24 1.99 -7.22
C ILE A 191 -9.60 2.14 -6.55
N HIS A 192 -10.68 2.04 -7.32
CA HIS A 192 -12.05 2.14 -6.81
C HIS A 192 -12.67 0.76 -6.63
N HIS A 193 -13.60 0.64 -5.68
CA HIS A 193 -14.34 -0.60 -5.49
C HIS A 193 -15.05 -1.07 -6.78
N PRO A 194 -14.89 -2.34 -7.22
CA PRO A 194 -15.39 -2.80 -8.50
C PRO A 194 -16.92 -2.81 -8.60
N ASN A 195 -17.60 -3.09 -7.48
CA ASN A 195 -19.06 -3.12 -7.40
C ASN A 195 -19.70 -1.76 -7.08
N GLY A 196 -18.94 -0.67 -7.13
CA GLY A 196 -19.48 0.68 -6.90
C GLY A 196 -19.82 0.98 -5.44
N LEU A 197 -19.18 0.33 -4.48
CA LEU A 197 -19.20 0.79 -3.08
C LEU A 197 -18.37 2.07 -2.97
N ASP A 198 -18.74 2.93 -2.02
CA ASP A 198 -18.13 4.25 -1.90
C ASP A 198 -16.81 4.24 -1.10
N VAL A 199 -15.86 3.47 -1.60
CA VAL A 199 -14.51 3.36 -1.04
C VAL A 199 -13.49 3.24 -2.17
N ALA A 200 -12.32 3.83 -1.96
CA ALA A 200 -11.19 3.75 -2.85
C ALA A 200 -9.87 3.76 -2.06
N VAL A 201 -8.83 3.22 -2.70
CA VAL A 201 -7.45 3.22 -2.21
C VAL A 201 -6.59 4.00 -3.18
N ILE A 202 -5.68 4.82 -2.65
CA ILE A 202 -4.65 5.53 -3.40
C ILE A 202 -3.34 5.49 -2.60
N HIS A 203 -2.20 5.77 -3.23
CA HIS A 203 -0.89 5.62 -2.59
C HIS A 203 -0.10 6.92 -2.57
N LEU A 204 0.80 7.05 -1.59
CA LEU A 204 1.71 8.18 -1.47
C LEU A 204 2.74 8.18 -2.60
N LYS A 205 3.03 9.37 -3.13
CA LYS A 205 4.20 9.58 -4.00
C LYS A 205 5.40 9.88 -3.11
N GLY A 206 6.51 9.15 -3.27
CA GLY A 206 7.66 9.26 -2.36
C GLY A 206 7.33 8.75 -0.96
N GLU A 207 6.74 7.55 -0.89
CA GLU A 207 6.11 7.01 0.32
C GLU A 207 7.04 6.97 1.54
N GLU A 208 8.30 6.56 1.38
CA GLU A 208 9.25 6.43 2.49
C GLU A 208 9.49 7.77 3.21
N GLU A 209 9.82 8.83 2.46
CA GLU A 209 10.02 10.18 2.99
C GLU A 209 8.73 10.74 3.60
N ALA A 210 7.60 10.51 2.93
CA ALA A 210 6.29 10.95 3.40
C ALA A 210 5.93 10.31 4.74
N LEU A 211 6.11 9.00 4.88
CA LEU A 211 5.84 8.27 6.12
C LEU A 211 6.79 8.66 7.25
N GLU A 212 8.07 8.90 6.96
CA GLU A 212 9.01 9.39 7.96
C GLU A 212 8.58 10.76 8.51
N HIS A 213 8.12 11.66 7.63
CA HIS A 213 7.61 12.97 8.01
C HIS A 213 6.29 12.85 8.79
N MET A 214 5.35 12.03 8.33
CA MET A 214 4.07 11.76 9.02
C MET A 214 4.29 11.19 10.41
N LYS A 215 5.25 10.27 10.58
CA LYS A 215 5.64 9.72 11.89
C LYS A 215 6.14 10.81 12.84
N LYS A 216 6.94 11.78 12.35
CA LYS A 216 7.38 12.94 13.14
C LYS A 216 6.23 13.84 13.59
N MET A 217 5.13 13.86 12.83
CA MET A 217 3.89 14.57 13.17
C MET A 217 2.94 13.75 14.06
N GLY A 218 3.30 12.52 14.43
CA GLY A 218 2.48 11.67 15.29
C GLY A 218 1.36 10.92 14.56
N ILE A 219 1.36 10.91 13.22
CA ILE A 219 0.44 10.09 12.44
C ILE A 219 0.91 8.64 12.49
N GLN A 220 -0.02 7.75 12.81
CA GLN A 220 0.20 6.31 12.82
C GLN A 220 -0.78 5.66 11.83
N PRO A 221 -0.30 4.80 10.93
CA PRO A 221 -1.22 4.01 10.12
C PRO A 221 -2.00 3.02 10.98
N LEU A 222 -3.22 2.74 10.55
CA LEU A 222 -4.14 1.82 11.20
C LEU A 222 -3.97 0.42 10.63
N ASN A 223 -4.47 -0.58 11.35
CA ASN A 223 -4.37 -1.97 10.93
C ASN A 223 -5.74 -2.52 10.51
N LEU A 224 -5.74 -3.45 9.56
CA LEU A 224 -6.94 -4.17 9.15
C LEU A 224 -6.64 -5.66 9.29
N LEU A 225 -7.54 -6.37 9.96
CA LEU A 225 -7.43 -7.81 10.12
C LEU A 225 -7.41 -8.49 8.75
N THR A 226 -6.61 -9.56 8.62
CA THR A 226 -6.62 -10.38 7.41
C THR A 226 -7.97 -11.09 7.27
N MET A 227 -8.33 -11.54 6.06
CA MET A 227 -9.54 -12.38 5.90
C MET A 227 -9.47 -13.63 6.77
N HIS A 228 -8.28 -14.22 6.91
CA HIS A 228 -8.07 -15.36 7.78
C HIS A 228 -8.38 -15.04 9.25
N ASP A 229 -7.87 -13.92 9.75
CA ASP A 229 -8.12 -13.49 11.13
C ASP A 229 -9.62 -13.25 11.35
N LEU A 230 -10.30 -12.61 10.40
CA LEU A 230 -11.74 -12.36 10.46
C LEU A 230 -12.56 -13.65 10.46
N GLU A 231 -12.21 -14.64 9.64
CA GLU A 231 -12.90 -15.93 9.56
C GLU A 231 -12.72 -16.80 10.82
N ASN A 232 -11.55 -16.71 11.46
CA ASN A 232 -11.23 -17.51 12.64
C ASN A 232 -11.41 -16.74 13.97
N SER A 233 -11.73 -15.45 13.89
CA SER A 233 -11.96 -14.62 15.07
C SER A 233 -13.16 -15.13 15.84
N THR A 234 -12.98 -15.32 17.14
CA THR A 234 -14.09 -15.52 18.08
C THR A 234 -14.74 -14.21 18.50
N ASP A 235 -14.06 -13.08 18.28
CA ASP A 235 -14.66 -11.76 18.41
C ASP A 235 -15.65 -11.61 17.25
N PRO A 236 -16.97 -11.62 17.51
CA PRO A 236 -17.94 -11.37 16.46
C PRO A 236 -17.54 -10.05 15.81
N VAL A 237 -17.59 -10.00 14.48
CA VAL A 237 -17.17 -8.78 13.76
C VAL A 237 -17.85 -7.55 14.37
N PHE A 238 -19.10 -7.73 14.84
CA PHE A 238 -19.84 -6.76 15.64
C PHE A 238 -20.88 -7.40 16.58
N GLU A 239 -21.18 -6.71 17.68
CA GLU A 239 -22.34 -7.00 18.56
C GLU A 239 -23.39 -5.89 18.51
N PRO A 240 -24.71 -6.19 18.50
CA PRO A 240 -25.74 -5.16 18.66
C PRO A 240 -25.54 -4.37 19.95
N GLY A 241 -25.50 -3.04 19.86
CA GLY A 241 -25.20 -2.16 20.99
C GLY A 241 -23.71 -1.86 21.22
N GLU A 242 -22.79 -2.46 20.45
CA GLU A 242 -21.37 -2.12 20.48
C GLU A 242 -21.16 -0.63 20.21
N ARG A 243 -20.24 -0.01 20.96
CA ARG A 243 -19.87 1.40 20.77
C ARG A 243 -18.66 1.49 19.83
N VAL A 244 -18.78 2.36 18.85
CA VAL A 244 -17.71 2.67 17.89
C VAL A 244 -17.41 4.17 17.91
N SER A 245 -16.22 4.53 17.47
CA SER A 245 -15.77 5.91 17.28
C SER A 245 -15.58 6.21 15.79
N PHE A 246 -16.05 7.38 15.37
CA PHE A 246 -15.94 7.91 14.02
C PHE A 246 -14.94 9.06 14.03
N HIS A 247 -13.87 8.94 13.26
CA HIS A 247 -12.79 9.92 13.24
C HIS A 247 -12.74 10.59 11.86
N GLY A 248 -12.53 11.91 11.83
CA GLY A 248 -12.32 12.62 10.58
C GLY A 248 -12.35 14.12 10.72
N PHE A 249 -12.99 14.78 9.76
CA PHE A 249 -13.17 16.23 9.73
C PHE A 249 -14.63 16.63 9.60
N GLU A 250 -14.94 17.74 10.23
CA GLU A 250 -16.06 18.58 9.86
C GLU A 250 -15.56 19.67 8.91
N VAL A 251 -16.28 19.84 7.81
CA VAL A 251 -16.11 20.96 6.87
C VAL A 251 -17.22 21.95 7.12
N TYR A 252 -16.87 23.21 7.35
CA TYR A 252 -17.85 24.28 7.50
C TYR A 252 -17.37 25.57 6.86
N GLU A 253 -18.33 26.37 6.40
CA GLU A 253 -18.06 27.74 5.95
C GLU A 253 -17.95 28.66 7.18
N PRO A 254 -16.90 29.49 7.28
CA PRO A 254 -16.81 30.48 8.33
C PRO A 254 -18.01 31.43 8.21
N ASN A 255 -18.76 31.52 9.30
CA ASN A 255 -19.90 32.41 9.38
C ASN A 255 -19.34 33.84 9.46
N LYS A 256 -19.43 34.62 8.38
CA LYS A 256 -18.80 35.96 8.27
C LYS A 256 -19.24 36.94 9.38
N ALA A 257 -20.32 36.66 10.09
CA ALA A 257 -20.80 37.41 11.24
C ALA A 257 -20.05 37.11 12.56
N ASP A 258 -19.45 35.91 12.70
CA ASP A 258 -18.75 35.48 13.92
C ASP A 258 -17.29 35.97 13.96
N ASP A 259 -16.72 36.34 12.80
CA ASP A 259 -15.38 36.96 12.70
C ASP A 259 -15.37 38.43 13.17
N GLU A 260 -16.53 39.01 13.49
CA GLU A 260 -16.64 40.33 14.14
C GLU A 260 -16.50 40.25 15.67
N ILE A 261 -16.07 39.13 16.26
CA ILE A 261 -15.61 39.17 17.66
C ILE A 261 -14.36 40.04 17.69
N PRO A 262 -14.42 41.28 18.24
CA PRO A 262 -13.27 42.15 18.27
C PRO A 262 -12.24 41.45 19.15
N LEU A 263 -11.10 41.08 18.59
CA LEU A 263 -9.91 40.76 19.38
C LEU A 263 -9.52 42.04 20.12
N VAL A 264 -10.17 42.27 21.26
CA VAL A 264 -9.93 43.39 22.16
C VAL A 264 -8.48 43.27 22.61
N GLY A 265 -7.60 44.10 22.06
CA GLY A 265 -6.34 44.42 22.74
C GLY A 265 -5.04 44.41 21.94
N LYS A 266 -5.02 44.50 20.60
CA LYS A 266 -3.75 44.80 19.89
C LYS A 266 -3.92 45.89 18.82
N GLY A 267 -3.43 47.07 19.21
CA GLY A 267 -3.17 48.30 18.46
C GLY A 267 -3.37 48.30 16.94
N GLU A 268 -4.22 49.24 16.53
CA GLU A 268 -4.35 49.81 15.20
C GLU A 268 -2.99 50.00 14.51
N THR A 269 -2.68 49.16 13.53
CA THR A 269 -1.66 49.48 12.53
C THR A 269 -2.25 49.24 11.14
N ASN A 270 -2.49 50.36 10.47
CA ASN A 270 -2.93 50.50 9.09
C ASN A 270 -2.04 49.68 8.15
N GLN A 271 -2.59 48.66 7.49
CA GLN A 271 -2.08 48.16 6.21
C GLN A 271 -3.18 47.38 5.48
N SER A 272 -4.06 48.11 4.81
CA SER A 272 -4.94 47.60 3.77
C SER A 272 -4.13 47.38 2.49
N SER A 273 -3.31 46.33 2.46
CA SER A 273 -2.76 45.84 1.20
C SER A 273 -3.82 44.97 0.52
N HIS A 274 -4.26 45.40 -0.67
CA HIS A 274 -4.95 44.59 -1.67
C HIS A 274 -4.10 43.35 -1.99
N THR A 275 -4.21 42.29 -1.18
CA THR A 275 -3.87 40.94 -1.61
C THR A 275 -4.94 40.54 -2.61
N ALA A 276 -4.52 40.41 -3.87
CA ALA A 276 -5.36 39.92 -4.95
C ALA A 276 -6.09 38.66 -4.49
N ASN A 277 -7.41 38.60 -4.73
CA ASN A 277 -8.27 37.43 -4.54
C ASN A 277 -7.60 36.17 -5.09
N THR A 278 -6.80 35.49 -4.28
CA THR A 278 -6.63 34.06 -4.46
C THR A 278 -7.97 33.49 -4.03
N ASN A 279 -8.66 32.81 -4.95
CA ASN A 279 -9.88 32.04 -4.66
C ASN A 279 -9.50 30.84 -3.76
N GLU A 280 -8.89 31.13 -2.61
CA GLU A 280 -8.57 30.13 -1.61
C GLU A 280 -9.88 29.70 -0.97
N ASP A 281 -10.09 28.39 -0.94
CA ASP A 281 -11.24 27.77 -0.30
C ASP A 281 -11.32 28.23 1.17
N GLU A 282 -12.25 29.15 1.46
CA GLU A 282 -12.46 29.72 2.79
C GLU A 282 -13.00 28.68 3.80
N ARG A 283 -13.40 27.47 3.34
CA ARG A 283 -13.94 26.44 4.24
C ARG A 283 -12.89 26.00 5.25
N ILE A 284 -13.33 25.89 6.49
CA ILE A 284 -12.48 25.45 7.60
C ILE A 284 -12.64 23.94 7.76
N PHE A 285 -11.48 23.27 7.85
CA PHE A 285 -11.37 21.83 8.07
C PHE A 285 -10.97 21.62 9.50
N HIS A 286 -11.88 21.03 10.27
CA HIS A 286 -11.70 20.90 11.70
C HIS A 286 -11.80 19.46 12.14
N PRO A 287 -10.78 18.89 12.82
CA PRO A 287 -10.86 17.53 13.30
C PRO A 287 -12.09 17.30 14.15
N TYR A 288 -12.73 16.17 13.88
CA TYR A 288 -14.01 15.80 14.44
C TYR A 288 -13.99 14.34 14.88
N VAL A 289 -14.54 14.09 16.07
CA VAL A 289 -14.75 12.75 16.60
C VAL A 289 -16.19 12.62 17.04
N SER A 290 -16.81 11.49 16.79
CA SER A 290 -18.11 11.18 17.38
C SER A 290 -18.18 9.71 17.76
N SER A 291 -18.87 9.41 18.84
CA SER A 291 -19.19 8.02 19.18
C SER A 291 -20.56 7.65 18.60
N GLY A 292 -20.75 6.38 18.32
CA GLY A 292 -22.05 5.83 17.99
C GLY A 292 -22.27 4.45 18.57
N THR A 293 -23.54 4.07 18.66
CA THR A 293 -23.96 2.75 19.12
C THR A 293 -24.51 1.97 17.93
N MET A 294 -23.99 0.77 17.71
CA MET A 294 -24.45 -0.11 16.66
C MET A 294 -25.93 -0.46 16.82
N THR A 295 -26.73 -0.17 15.80
CA THR A 295 -28.19 -0.41 15.82
C THR A 295 -28.63 -1.47 14.82
N PHE A 296 -27.97 -1.53 13.66
CA PHE A 296 -28.32 -2.44 12.59
C PHE A 296 -27.09 -2.82 11.79
N GLY A 297 -27.06 -4.06 11.31
CA GLY A 297 -26.02 -4.58 10.42
C GLY A 297 -26.65 -5.39 9.30
N SER A 298 -26.20 -5.16 8.07
CA SER A 298 -26.47 -5.96 6.89
C SER A 298 -25.16 -6.53 6.34
N PRO A 299 -25.19 -7.50 5.41
CA PRO A 299 -23.96 -8.04 4.82
C PRO A 299 -23.04 -7.01 4.15
N ASP A 300 -23.56 -5.85 3.77
CA ASP A 300 -22.76 -4.85 3.05
C ASP A 300 -22.56 -3.56 3.85
N ARG A 301 -23.47 -3.25 4.78
CA ARG A 301 -23.52 -1.96 5.46
C ARG A 301 -23.96 -2.07 6.89
N PHE A 302 -23.33 -1.27 7.73
CA PHE A 302 -23.58 -1.18 9.15
C PHE A 302 -24.09 0.22 9.48
N LEU A 303 -24.94 0.30 10.51
CA LEU A 303 -25.54 1.54 10.98
C LEU A 303 -25.31 1.72 12.48
N ALA A 304 -24.66 2.83 12.83
CA ALA A 304 -24.52 3.26 14.22
C ALA A 304 -25.34 4.52 14.46
N LYS A 305 -26.12 4.54 15.53
CA LYS A 305 -26.80 5.75 15.99
C LYS A 305 -25.77 6.66 16.66
N THR A 306 -25.65 7.89 16.18
CA THR A 306 -24.78 8.90 16.77
C THR A 306 -25.61 9.95 17.52
N PRO A 307 -25.02 10.67 18.51
CA PRO A 307 -25.73 11.73 19.25
C PRO A 307 -26.26 12.84 18.34
N ASN A 308 -25.45 13.22 17.35
CA ASN A 308 -25.79 14.12 16.26
C ASN A 308 -25.44 13.42 14.95
N PRO A 309 -26.13 13.71 13.83
CA PRO A 309 -25.67 13.27 12.52
C PRO A 309 -24.21 13.64 12.34
N LEU A 310 -23.45 12.75 11.70
CA LEU A 310 -22.08 13.06 11.35
C LEU A 310 -22.05 14.33 10.46
N PRO A 311 -21.02 15.16 10.58
CA PRO A 311 -20.89 16.34 9.74
C PRO A 311 -20.42 15.98 8.33
N GLU A 312 -20.60 16.91 7.40
CA GLU A 312 -19.96 16.85 6.08
C GLU A 312 -18.43 16.82 6.23
N GLY A 313 -17.78 16.03 5.38
CA GLY A 313 -16.32 15.79 5.41
C GLY A 313 -15.89 14.52 6.11
N LEU A 314 -16.75 13.89 6.92
CA LEU A 314 -16.41 12.66 7.63
C LEU A 314 -16.43 11.41 6.75
N CYS A 315 -17.02 11.48 5.56
CA CYS A 315 -17.00 10.38 4.59
C CYS A 315 -15.55 9.94 4.31
N GLY A 316 -15.30 8.63 4.31
CA GLY A 316 -13.97 8.06 4.16
C GLY A 316 -13.18 7.97 5.46
N GLY A 317 -13.70 8.50 6.57
CA GLY A 317 -13.10 8.37 7.89
C GLY A 317 -13.15 6.95 8.44
N PRO A 318 -12.16 6.54 9.27
CA PRO A 318 -12.16 5.22 9.87
C PRO A 318 -13.20 5.13 10.98
N VAL A 319 -13.79 3.94 11.10
CA VAL A 319 -14.58 3.52 12.25
C VAL A 319 -13.69 2.67 13.14
N LEU A 320 -13.51 3.10 14.38
CA LEU A 320 -12.63 2.46 15.36
C LEU A 320 -13.46 1.88 16.51
N PRO A 321 -13.00 0.82 17.18
CA PRO A 321 -13.61 0.39 18.42
C PRO A 321 -13.45 1.50 19.46
N LEU A 322 -14.50 1.82 20.21
CA LEU A 322 -14.38 2.73 21.35
C LEU A 322 -13.70 1.94 22.49
N GLU A 323 -12.40 2.16 22.69
CA GLU A 323 -11.59 1.42 23.66
C GLU A 323 -12.26 1.34 25.03
N HIS A 324 -12.22 0.16 25.66
CA HIS A 324 -12.68 -0.01 27.04
C HIS A 324 -11.53 0.06 28.07
N ASP A 325 -10.27 0.30 27.65
CA ASP A 325 -9.12 0.38 28.55
C ASP A 325 -7.91 1.18 27.97
N ASN A 326 -7.84 2.49 28.26
CA ASN A 326 -6.79 3.45 27.83
C ASN A 326 -5.35 3.14 28.29
N ARG A 327 -5.07 1.93 28.82
CA ARG A 327 -3.85 1.64 29.59
C ARG A 327 -2.73 0.95 28.79
N THR A 328 -3.00 0.46 27.60
CA THR A 328 -1.98 -0.21 26.78
C THR A 328 -1.82 0.50 25.44
N LYS A 329 -0.58 0.54 24.90
CA LYS A 329 -0.32 0.97 23.52
C LYS A 329 -0.95 -0.05 22.58
N GLN A 330 -2.27 0.03 22.42
CA GLN A 330 -3.01 -0.97 21.69
C GLN A 330 -2.90 -0.68 20.20
N THR A 331 -2.58 -1.71 19.43
CA THR A 331 -2.68 -1.68 17.97
C THR A 331 -4.13 -1.37 17.60
N LEU A 332 -4.36 -0.26 16.91
CA LEU A 332 -5.69 0.14 16.48
C LEU A 332 -6.09 -0.61 15.21
N TYR A 333 -7.15 -1.41 15.33
CA TYR A 333 -7.76 -2.11 14.21
C TYR A 333 -9.01 -1.36 13.72
N VAL A 334 -9.09 -1.19 12.41
CA VAL A 334 -10.24 -0.56 11.75
C VAL A 334 -11.43 -1.51 11.79
N ARG A 335 -12.56 -1.05 12.33
CA ARG A 335 -13.86 -1.75 12.30
C ARG A 335 -14.63 -1.45 11.01
N GLY A 336 -14.32 -0.36 10.31
CA GLY A 336 -14.94 -0.04 9.03
C GLY A 336 -14.54 1.34 8.50
N VAL A 337 -15.22 1.79 7.45
CA VAL A 337 -15.02 3.13 6.86
C VAL A 337 -16.37 3.81 6.65
N VAL A 338 -16.46 5.08 7.07
CA VAL A 338 -17.68 5.90 6.93
C VAL A 338 -18.03 6.06 5.46
N GLU A 339 -19.25 5.68 5.11
CA GLU A 339 -19.74 5.69 3.74
C GLU A 339 -20.84 6.74 3.55
N GLY A 340 -21.68 6.96 4.56
CA GLY A 340 -22.79 7.88 4.43
C GLY A 340 -23.35 8.35 5.76
N ILE A 341 -24.15 9.41 5.67
CA ILE A 341 -24.74 10.11 6.80
C ILE A 341 -26.25 10.12 6.56
N VAL A 342 -27.02 9.52 7.45
CA VAL A 342 -28.48 9.50 7.29
C VAL A 342 -29.05 10.76 7.94
N PRO A 343 -29.82 11.59 7.21
CA PRO A 343 -30.34 12.85 7.76
C PRO A 343 -31.38 12.60 8.87
N THR A 344 -31.56 13.56 9.76
CA THR A 344 -32.50 13.44 10.90
C THR A 344 -33.96 13.40 10.49
N ASN A 345 -34.29 13.90 9.29
CA ASN A 345 -35.64 13.93 8.74
C ASN A 345 -35.92 12.75 7.78
N HIS A 346 -35.10 11.70 7.81
CA HIS A 346 -35.29 10.53 6.97
C HIS A 346 -36.65 9.85 7.24
N GLU A 347 -37.35 9.43 6.18
CA GLU A 347 -38.71 8.85 6.26
C GLU A 347 -38.77 7.64 7.20
N ASN A 348 -37.73 6.82 7.18
CA ASN A 348 -37.53 5.76 8.16
C ASN A 348 -36.83 6.30 9.42
N SER A 349 -37.60 6.46 10.49
CA SER A 349 -37.13 6.97 11.80
C SER A 349 -36.09 6.09 12.49
N GLN A 350 -35.98 4.80 12.12
CA GLN A 350 -34.96 3.89 12.65
C GLN A 350 -33.57 4.21 12.07
N LEU A 351 -33.52 4.75 10.84
CA LEU A 351 -32.28 5.09 10.15
C LEU A 351 -31.88 6.55 10.41
N ALA A 352 -32.86 7.41 10.65
CA ALA A 352 -32.67 8.86 10.77
C ALA A 352 -31.55 9.23 11.77
N GLY A 353 -30.57 10.02 11.35
CA GLY A 353 -29.44 10.43 12.19
C GLY A 353 -28.44 9.32 12.52
N SER A 354 -28.45 8.20 11.79
CA SER A 354 -27.43 7.17 11.92
C SER A 354 -26.26 7.42 10.96
N ALA A 355 -25.06 7.02 11.37
CA ALA A 355 -23.90 6.87 10.52
C ALA A 355 -23.98 5.54 9.78
N SER A 356 -23.77 5.55 8.46
CA SER A 356 -23.62 4.35 7.64
C SER A 356 -22.16 4.13 7.31
N PHE A 357 -21.68 2.90 7.47
CA PHE A 357 -20.29 2.55 7.20
C PHE A 357 -20.17 1.15 6.60
N LEU A 358 -19.10 0.98 5.83
CA LEU A 358 -18.68 -0.30 5.28
C LEU A 358 -17.91 -1.07 6.36
N PRO A 359 -18.34 -2.28 6.75
CA PRO A 359 -17.66 -3.05 7.79
C PRO A 359 -16.28 -3.55 7.34
N SER A 360 -15.41 -3.84 8.31
CA SER A 360 -14.01 -4.23 8.09
C SER A 360 -13.82 -5.42 7.15
N TYR A 361 -14.68 -6.44 7.20
CA TYR A 361 -14.58 -7.58 6.27
C TYR A 361 -14.83 -7.19 4.81
N ARG A 362 -15.80 -6.31 4.55
CA ARG A 362 -16.02 -5.77 3.19
C ARG A 362 -14.89 -4.85 2.76
N LEU A 363 -14.35 -4.06 3.69
CA LEU A 363 -13.15 -3.28 3.41
C LEU A 363 -11.96 -4.20 3.08
N ARG A 364 -11.77 -5.31 3.79
CA ARG A 364 -10.71 -6.29 3.55
C ARG A 364 -10.86 -7.01 2.21
N GLU A 365 -12.07 -7.43 1.84
CA GLU A 365 -12.36 -7.96 0.50
C GLU A 365 -11.94 -7.00 -0.60
N PHE A 366 -12.23 -5.70 -0.42
CA PHE A 366 -11.83 -4.66 -1.35
C PHE A 366 -10.32 -4.45 -1.40
N VAL A 367 -9.65 -4.36 -0.25
CA VAL A 367 -8.19 -4.21 -0.20
C VAL A 367 -7.51 -5.43 -0.82
N ASP A 368 -8.00 -6.66 -0.57
CA ASP A 368 -7.51 -7.87 -1.25
C ASP A 368 -7.63 -7.80 -2.77
N PHE A 369 -8.76 -7.29 -3.27
CA PHE A 369 -8.96 -7.06 -4.70
C PHE A 369 -7.95 -6.04 -5.26
N ALA A 370 -7.78 -4.91 -4.58
CA ALA A 370 -6.85 -3.85 -4.99
C ALA A 370 -5.41 -4.35 -4.99
N GLU A 371 -4.98 -5.01 -3.91
CA GLU A 371 -3.66 -5.60 -3.78
C GLU A 371 -3.39 -6.70 -4.81
N ARG A 372 -4.38 -7.55 -5.12
CA ARG A 372 -4.27 -8.58 -6.17
C ARG A 372 -3.98 -7.95 -7.54
N ILE A 373 -4.70 -6.89 -7.90
CA ILE A 373 -4.46 -6.15 -9.15
C ILE A 373 -3.05 -5.55 -9.15
N MET A 374 -2.64 -4.95 -8.03
CA MET A 374 -1.30 -4.38 -7.93
C MET A 374 -0.22 -5.45 -8.09
N LEU A 375 -0.36 -6.58 -7.40
CA LEU A 375 0.57 -7.70 -7.49
C LEU A 375 0.69 -8.19 -8.94
N GLU A 376 -0.43 -8.38 -9.64
CA GLU A 376 -0.46 -8.77 -11.06
C GLU A 376 0.35 -7.84 -11.96
N GLN A 377 0.42 -6.55 -11.63
CA GLN A 377 1.21 -5.56 -12.38
C GLN A 377 2.69 -5.51 -11.97
N ILE A 378 3.02 -5.95 -10.75
CA ILE A 378 4.39 -5.86 -10.20
C ILE A 378 5.22 -7.10 -10.54
N ILE A 379 4.64 -8.29 -10.46
CA ILE A 379 5.38 -9.55 -10.66
C ILE A 379 5.08 -10.21 -12.02
N GLU A 380 5.94 -11.15 -12.43
CA GLU A 380 5.75 -11.86 -13.69
C GLU A 380 4.47 -12.71 -13.71
N PRO A 381 3.77 -12.84 -14.87
CA PRO A 381 2.49 -13.54 -14.96
C PRO A 381 2.54 -15.01 -14.48
N GLU A 382 3.63 -15.73 -14.75
CA GLU A 382 3.78 -17.13 -14.31
C GLU A 382 3.89 -17.24 -12.79
N LEU A 383 4.64 -16.32 -12.16
CA LEU A 383 4.77 -16.24 -10.71
C LEU A 383 3.44 -15.81 -10.07
N PHE A 384 2.73 -14.85 -10.66
CA PHE A 384 1.40 -14.45 -10.22
C PHE A 384 0.43 -15.63 -10.23
N GLN A 385 0.39 -16.40 -11.31
CA GLN A 385 -0.46 -17.59 -11.38
C GLN A 385 -0.07 -18.63 -10.32
N HIS A 386 1.22 -18.76 -10.00
CA HIS A 386 1.69 -19.61 -8.91
C HIS A 386 1.15 -19.15 -7.54
N VAL A 387 1.21 -17.84 -7.25
CA VAL A 387 0.66 -17.25 -6.02
C VAL A 387 -0.85 -17.50 -5.93
N VAL A 388 -1.59 -17.27 -7.02
CA VAL A 388 -3.04 -17.56 -7.10
C VAL A 388 -3.30 -19.03 -6.77
N ASN A 389 -2.57 -19.95 -7.39
CA ASN A 389 -2.72 -21.39 -7.14
C ASN A 389 -2.43 -21.76 -5.67
N ILE A 390 -1.44 -21.11 -5.03
CA ILE A 390 -1.13 -21.35 -3.61
C ILE A 390 -2.28 -20.86 -2.72
N LYS A 391 -2.82 -19.66 -2.96
CA LYS A 391 -3.94 -19.13 -2.18
C LYS A 391 -5.23 -19.96 -2.36
N GLU A 392 -5.50 -20.45 -3.56
CA GLU A 392 -6.70 -21.25 -3.88
C GLU A 392 -6.63 -22.72 -3.40
N LYS A 393 -5.45 -23.34 -3.37
CA LYS A 393 -5.28 -24.77 -2.99
C LYS A 393 -5.83 -25.14 -1.62
N LYS A 394 -5.95 -24.19 -0.68
CA LYS A 394 -6.56 -24.42 0.65
C LYS A 394 -8.03 -24.79 0.56
N GLU A 395 -8.77 -24.29 -0.44
CA GLU A 395 -10.19 -24.63 -0.60
C GLU A 395 -10.38 -26.12 -0.89
N GLN A 396 -9.42 -26.76 -1.57
CA GLN A 396 -9.52 -28.16 -1.95
C GLN A 396 -8.99 -29.12 -0.87
N ALA A 397 -7.97 -28.72 -0.11
CA ALA A 397 -7.32 -29.59 0.88
C ALA A 397 -8.15 -29.84 2.16
N LYS A 398 -9.24 -29.08 2.40
CA LYS A 398 -10.19 -29.37 3.49
C LYS A 398 -11.17 -30.52 3.16
N GLY A 399 -11.12 -31.08 1.96
CA GLY A 399 -11.87 -32.28 1.57
C GLY A 399 -11.17 -33.58 1.97
N THR A 400 -11.69 -34.25 3.00
CA THR A 400 -11.66 -35.71 3.22
C THR A 400 -10.29 -36.41 3.23
N VAL A 401 -9.54 -36.31 4.34
CA VAL A 401 -8.47 -37.30 4.67
C VAL A 401 -8.98 -38.42 5.57
N TYR A 402 -10.21 -38.33 6.08
CA TYR A 402 -10.95 -39.52 6.50
C TYR A 402 -11.83 -39.96 5.34
N GLY A 403 -11.25 -40.78 4.47
CA GLY A 403 -12.03 -41.70 3.67
C GLY A 403 -12.94 -42.48 4.61
N GLU A 404 -14.24 -42.26 4.41
CA GLU A 404 -15.32 -43.06 4.96
C GLU A 404 -15.30 -44.44 4.27
N GLU A 405 -14.17 -45.15 4.34
CA GLU A 405 -14.07 -46.56 3.97
C GLU A 405 -14.46 -47.39 5.19
N GLY A 406 -15.78 -47.51 5.40
CA GLY A 406 -16.28 -48.35 6.46
C GLY A 406 -17.80 -48.40 6.53
N SER A 407 -18.44 -49.08 5.57
CA SER A 407 -19.49 -50.08 5.86
C SER A 407 -20.41 -50.32 4.66
N GLU A 408 -19.99 -51.17 3.72
CA GLU A 408 -20.90 -52.17 3.17
C GLU A 408 -20.17 -53.51 3.07
N GLY A 409 -20.68 -54.47 3.85
CA GLY A 409 -20.06 -55.77 4.04
C GLY A 409 -20.12 -56.64 2.80
N MET A 410 -19.07 -57.44 2.61
CA MET A 410 -19.21 -58.75 1.99
C MET A 410 -18.22 -59.73 2.60
N SER A 411 -18.75 -60.92 2.80
CA SER A 411 -18.27 -62.03 3.60
C SER A 411 -17.08 -62.79 3.01
N SER A 412 -16.48 -63.57 3.93
CA SER A 412 -15.88 -64.90 3.74
C SER A 412 -14.49 -65.02 3.08
N ASP A 413 -13.54 -65.35 3.96
CA ASP A 413 -12.84 -66.65 4.01
C ASP A 413 -11.61 -66.87 3.08
N LYS A 414 -10.57 -67.43 3.73
CA LYS A 414 -9.24 -67.86 3.26
C LYS A 414 -8.24 -66.70 3.10
N GLY A 415 -7.23 -66.53 3.95
CA GLY A 415 -6.30 -67.54 4.45
C GLY A 415 -5.11 -67.56 3.51
N ASP A 416 -4.06 -66.79 3.83
CA ASP A 416 -2.67 -67.18 3.56
C ASP A 416 -1.68 -66.30 4.34
N ASP A 417 -0.75 -67.04 4.92
CA ASP A 417 0.44 -66.75 5.71
C ASP A 417 1.51 -66.03 4.89
N LEU A 418 1.91 -64.81 5.26
CA LEU A 418 3.23 -64.22 4.96
C LEU A 418 3.62 -63.19 6.04
N GLY A 419 4.73 -63.47 6.72
CA GLY A 419 5.25 -62.73 7.87
C GLY A 419 5.77 -61.30 7.59
N PRO A 420 6.22 -60.59 8.63
CA PRO A 420 6.67 -59.21 8.51
C PRO A 420 8.11 -59.13 7.97
N PRO A 421 8.43 -58.19 7.06
CA PRO A 421 9.82 -57.80 6.86
C PRO A 421 10.21 -56.81 7.97
N GLU A 422 11.08 -57.27 8.85
CA GLU A 422 11.97 -56.42 9.64
C GLU A 422 12.98 -55.75 8.70
N ASP A 423 12.99 -54.42 8.62
CA ASP A 423 14.22 -53.70 8.30
C ASP A 423 14.27 -52.31 8.95
N PRO A 424 14.99 -52.16 10.08
CA PRO A 424 15.23 -50.87 10.73
C PRO A 424 16.34 -50.01 10.07
N ALA A 425 16.94 -50.43 8.94
CA ALA A 425 18.14 -49.80 8.37
C ALA A 425 17.90 -48.70 7.32
N ILE A 426 16.65 -48.31 7.03
CA ILE A 426 16.33 -47.32 5.97
C ILE A 426 16.08 -45.89 6.50
N LEU A 427 16.15 -45.65 7.82
CA LEU A 427 15.80 -44.36 8.43
C LEU A 427 16.96 -43.56 9.07
N ALA A 428 18.22 -43.84 8.71
CA ALA A 428 19.36 -43.06 9.21
C ALA A 428 20.39 -42.79 8.09
N GLY A 429 20.38 -41.56 7.58
CA GLY A 429 21.27 -41.05 6.55
C GLY A 429 20.42 -40.26 5.55
N ILE A 430 20.38 -38.94 5.59
CA ILE A 430 21.52 -38.07 5.28
C ILE A 430 21.30 -36.73 5.98
N GLU A 431 22.06 -36.49 7.06
CA GLU A 431 22.42 -35.16 7.55
C GLU A 431 23.82 -34.84 7.01
N GLY A 432 23.94 -33.69 6.32
CA GLY A 432 25.08 -32.78 6.38
C GLY A 432 26.42 -33.21 5.79
N THR A 433 26.81 -32.61 4.67
CA THR A 433 28.14 -32.01 4.48
C THR A 433 28.16 -31.04 3.30
N SER A 434 28.92 -29.96 3.48
CA SER A 434 29.38 -28.94 2.52
C SER A 434 28.39 -27.86 2.11
N ASP A 435 28.77 -26.61 1.90
CA ASP A 435 29.85 -25.78 2.43
C ASP A 435 29.32 -24.34 2.26
N SER A 436 29.69 -23.48 3.17
CA SER A 436 29.30 -22.07 3.24
C SER A 436 29.69 -21.27 1.98
N ASP A 437 28.71 -20.75 1.26
CA ASP A 437 28.78 -19.57 0.38
C ASP A 437 27.46 -18.78 0.54
N GLU A 438 27.28 -18.15 1.71
CA GLU A 438 26.15 -17.27 1.98
C GLU A 438 26.38 -15.89 1.35
N THR A 439 26.06 -15.79 0.06
CA THR A 439 25.45 -14.61 -0.58
C THR A 439 24.83 -14.99 -1.95
N PRO A 440 23.60 -15.55 -2.07
CA PRO A 440 23.20 -16.19 -3.32
C PRO A 440 21.88 -15.74 -3.98
N HIS A 441 21.46 -14.46 -3.89
CA HIS A 441 20.28 -13.99 -4.67
C HIS A 441 20.57 -12.90 -5.71
N ILE A 442 21.50 -11.98 -5.45
CA ILE A 442 21.94 -11.02 -6.49
C ILE A 442 22.68 -11.75 -7.62
N ASP A 443 23.37 -12.85 -7.32
CA ASP A 443 24.10 -13.62 -8.31
C ASP A 443 23.21 -14.42 -9.27
N LYS A 444 22.03 -14.88 -8.86
CA LYS A 444 21.19 -15.71 -9.74
C LYS A 444 20.54 -14.88 -10.85
N SER A 445 19.96 -13.72 -10.52
CA SER A 445 19.39 -12.80 -11.53
C SER A 445 20.48 -12.20 -12.42
N TYR A 446 21.64 -11.87 -11.86
CA TYR A 446 22.80 -11.44 -12.64
C TYR A 446 23.30 -12.54 -13.59
N GLN A 447 23.38 -13.79 -13.14
CA GLN A 447 23.74 -14.93 -13.97
C GLN A 447 22.69 -15.21 -15.06
N GLU A 448 21.40 -15.03 -14.78
CA GLU A 448 20.32 -15.16 -15.78
C GLU A 448 20.41 -14.08 -16.86
N ILE A 449 20.70 -12.83 -16.49
CA ILE A 449 20.93 -11.72 -17.42
C ILE A 449 22.18 -11.98 -18.28
N ILE A 450 23.29 -12.39 -17.68
CA ILE A 450 24.52 -12.74 -18.41
C ILE A 450 24.29 -13.91 -19.36
N SER A 451 23.56 -14.94 -18.91
CA SER A 451 23.21 -16.09 -19.74
C SER A 451 22.33 -15.70 -20.92
N SER A 452 21.39 -14.76 -20.70
CA SER A 452 20.57 -14.20 -21.77
C SER A 452 21.40 -13.38 -22.76
N LEU A 453 22.36 -12.58 -22.30
CA LEU A 453 23.28 -11.83 -23.16
C LEU A 453 24.12 -12.76 -24.03
N HIS A 454 24.73 -13.80 -23.45
CA HIS A 454 25.49 -14.80 -24.20
C HIS A 454 24.65 -15.61 -25.19
N LYS A 455 23.34 -15.72 -24.97
CA LYS A 455 22.42 -16.40 -25.90
C LYS A 455 22.13 -15.56 -27.15
N HIS A 456 22.14 -14.23 -27.05
CA HIS A 456 21.70 -13.32 -28.13
C HIS A 456 22.85 -12.56 -28.80
N HIS A 457 24.03 -12.52 -28.18
CA HIS A 457 25.17 -11.73 -28.65
C HIS A 457 26.44 -12.58 -28.75
N PRO A 458 27.34 -12.28 -29.70
CA PRO A 458 28.66 -12.90 -29.75
C PRO A 458 29.46 -12.52 -28.49
N PRO A 459 30.42 -13.36 -28.05
CA PRO A 459 31.18 -13.13 -26.81
C PRO A 459 31.85 -11.75 -26.73
N GLU A 460 32.39 -11.27 -27.85
CA GLU A 460 33.03 -9.95 -27.93
C GLU A 460 32.06 -8.78 -27.66
N GLU A 461 30.79 -8.91 -28.10
CA GLU A 461 29.75 -7.92 -27.81
C GLU A 461 29.32 -8.00 -26.33
N VAL A 462 29.19 -9.20 -25.78
CA VAL A 462 28.85 -9.38 -24.36
C VAL A 462 29.92 -8.79 -23.46
N ASP A 463 31.20 -9.05 -23.75
CA ASP A 463 32.33 -8.49 -23.01
C ASP A 463 32.34 -6.95 -23.09
N ALA A 464 32.02 -6.38 -24.26
CA ALA A 464 31.92 -4.93 -24.43
C ALA A 464 30.74 -4.32 -23.66
N ILE A 465 29.60 -5.02 -23.60
CA ILE A 465 28.42 -4.61 -22.82
C ILE A 465 28.77 -4.63 -21.32
N LEU A 466 29.33 -5.73 -20.82
CA LEU A 466 29.70 -5.87 -19.41
C LEU A 466 30.76 -4.85 -19.00
N ALA A 467 31.77 -4.61 -19.85
CA ALA A 467 32.78 -3.58 -19.61
C ALA A 467 32.20 -2.15 -19.61
N THR A 468 31.06 -1.92 -20.26
CA THR A 468 30.37 -0.63 -20.22
C THR A 468 29.54 -0.49 -18.94
N VAL A 469 28.80 -1.54 -18.56
CA VAL A 469 28.03 -1.57 -17.30
C VAL A 469 28.94 -1.38 -16.09
N GLU A 470 30.08 -2.05 -16.03
CA GLU A 470 31.01 -1.93 -14.90
C GLU A 470 31.64 -0.52 -14.84
N ARG A 471 31.85 0.13 -15.99
CA ARG A 471 32.32 1.51 -16.07
C ARG A 471 31.26 2.48 -15.53
N GLU A 472 30.01 2.34 -15.96
CA GLU A 472 28.90 3.16 -15.45
C GLU A 472 28.73 2.98 -13.94
N ARG A 473 28.76 1.73 -13.46
CA ARG A 473 28.69 1.42 -12.04
C ARG A 473 29.79 2.13 -11.24
N LYS A 474 31.04 2.07 -11.73
CA LYS A 474 32.16 2.74 -11.09
C LYS A 474 32.01 4.27 -11.09
N GLU A 475 31.53 4.84 -12.19
CA GLU A 475 31.28 6.29 -12.31
C GLU A 475 30.16 6.76 -11.38
N VAL A 476 29.07 5.99 -11.25
CA VAL A 476 27.99 6.27 -10.28
C VAL A 476 28.53 6.29 -8.86
N LEU A 477 29.34 5.29 -8.48
CA LEU A 477 29.95 5.22 -7.14
C LEU A 477 30.90 6.41 -6.88
N GLU A 478 31.74 6.77 -7.86
CA GLU A 478 32.64 7.92 -7.75
C GLU A 478 31.88 9.26 -7.61
N ILE A 479 30.77 9.45 -8.32
CA ILE A 479 29.93 10.65 -8.20
C ILE A 479 29.24 10.69 -6.83
N LEU A 480 28.66 9.58 -6.39
CA LEU A 480 28.00 9.49 -5.08
C LEU A 480 28.98 9.76 -3.93
N GLU A 481 30.19 9.21 -3.98
CA GLU A 481 31.20 9.43 -2.95
C GLU A 481 31.70 10.88 -2.91
N LYS A 482 31.83 11.52 -4.09
CA LYS A 482 32.42 12.85 -4.20
C LYS A 482 31.42 13.99 -4.01
N GLU A 483 30.23 13.85 -4.58
CA GLU A 483 29.25 14.94 -4.72
C GLU A 483 28.01 14.71 -3.86
N GLY A 484 27.77 13.48 -3.41
CA GLY A 484 26.50 13.08 -2.80
C GLY A 484 25.33 13.21 -3.78
N GLY A 485 24.10 13.03 -3.29
CA GLY A 485 22.89 13.15 -4.10
C GLY A 485 22.06 11.88 -4.10
N ASP A 486 20.90 11.95 -4.75
CA ASP A 486 20.01 10.82 -4.94
C ASP A 486 20.61 9.81 -5.94
N MET A 487 20.51 8.52 -5.60
CA MET A 487 21.09 7.42 -6.41
C MET A 487 20.48 7.38 -7.81
N ASP A 488 19.17 7.59 -7.95
CA ASP A 488 18.48 7.49 -9.23
C ASP A 488 18.82 8.68 -10.14
N ASP A 489 18.96 9.88 -9.57
CA ASP A 489 19.41 11.07 -10.30
C ASP A 489 20.84 10.90 -10.84
N VAL A 490 21.75 10.34 -10.02
CA VAL A 490 23.13 10.04 -10.45
C VAL A 490 23.14 8.97 -11.54
N ILE A 491 22.36 7.89 -11.38
CA ILE A 491 22.22 6.83 -12.40
C ILE A 491 21.67 7.41 -13.71
N ALA A 492 20.62 8.24 -13.65
CA ALA A 492 20.03 8.87 -14.83
C ALA A 492 21.03 9.80 -15.54
N ALA A 493 21.83 10.56 -14.79
CA ALA A 493 22.85 11.43 -15.33
C ALA A 493 23.99 10.65 -16.02
N VAL A 494 24.47 9.57 -15.40
CA VAL A 494 25.51 8.70 -15.98
C VAL A 494 25.00 8.02 -17.25
N ARG A 495 23.80 7.42 -17.21
CA ARG A 495 23.19 6.79 -18.40
C ARG A 495 23.01 7.77 -19.55
N LYS A 496 22.56 9.00 -19.26
CA LYS A 496 22.43 10.05 -20.28
C LYS A 496 23.77 10.34 -20.96
N ARG A 497 24.85 10.47 -20.17
CA ARG A 497 26.21 10.70 -20.69
C ARG A 497 26.70 9.53 -21.54
N THR A 498 26.44 8.29 -21.13
CA THR A 498 26.79 7.10 -21.91
C THR A 498 26.06 7.06 -23.25
N TYR A 499 24.77 7.39 -23.29
CA TYR A 499 24.02 7.45 -24.55
C TYR A 499 24.51 8.53 -25.49
N GLU A 500 24.85 9.71 -24.96
CA GLU A 500 25.44 10.80 -25.74
C GLU A 500 26.78 10.39 -26.36
N GLU A 501 27.64 9.70 -25.61
CA GLU A 501 28.92 9.21 -26.12
C GLU A 501 28.74 8.06 -27.13
N ARG A 502 27.78 7.14 -26.89
CA ARG A 502 27.44 6.09 -27.86
C ARG A 502 27.01 6.69 -29.19
N ASP A 503 26.11 7.67 -29.16
CA ASP A 503 25.59 8.30 -30.37
C ASP A 503 26.70 9.07 -31.10
N ARG A 504 27.64 9.68 -30.36
CA ARG A 504 28.84 10.29 -30.92
C ARG A 504 29.74 9.28 -31.64
N ILE A 505 30.01 8.13 -31.02
CA ILE A 505 30.82 7.05 -31.62
C ILE A 505 30.13 6.50 -32.87
N LEU A 506 28.80 6.28 -32.83
CA LEU A 506 28.03 5.81 -33.98
C LEU A 506 28.09 6.79 -35.15
N GLU A 507 28.02 8.09 -34.89
CA GLU A 507 28.20 9.12 -35.92
C GLU A 507 29.61 9.14 -36.51
N GLU A 508 30.65 8.91 -35.69
CA GLU A 508 32.03 8.80 -36.16
C GLU A 508 32.24 7.55 -37.04
N ILE A 509 31.67 6.41 -36.65
CA ILE A 509 31.68 5.19 -37.46
C ILE A 509 30.97 5.44 -38.79
N ARG A 510 29.75 6.02 -38.77
CA ARG A 510 29.00 6.36 -39.98
C ARG A 510 29.81 7.26 -40.92
N ARG A 511 30.53 8.25 -40.36
CA ARG A 511 31.41 9.13 -41.13
C ARG A 511 32.56 8.36 -41.76
N SER A 512 33.25 7.51 -41.00
CA SER A 512 34.39 6.72 -41.50
C SER A 512 33.99 5.71 -42.58
N VAL A 513 32.81 5.09 -42.46
CA VAL A 513 32.28 4.15 -43.46
C VAL A 513 31.92 4.90 -44.74
N LYS A 514 31.36 6.10 -44.62
CA LYS A 514 31.08 6.97 -45.77
C LYS A 514 32.36 7.38 -46.49
N GLU A 515 33.39 7.81 -45.76
CA GLU A 515 34.69 8.18 -46.33
C GLU A 515 35.38 7.01 -47.05
N LYS A 516 35.36 5.80 -46.45
CA LYS A 516 35.89 4.58 -47.10
C LYS A 516 35.15 4.27 -48.40
N ARG A 517 33.81 4.31 -48.38
CA ARG A 517 32.99 4.06 -49.57
C ARG A 517 33.28 5.07 -50.69
N ASP A 518 33.46 6.34 -50.33
CA ASP A 518 33.80 7.39 -51.29
C ASP A 518 35.21 7.18 -51.86
N SER A 519 36.19 6.76 -51.04
CA SER A 519 37.54 6.41 -51.53
C SER A 519 37.57 5.22 -52.49
N GLU A 520 36.82 4.15 -52.20
CA GLU A 520 36.73 2.97 -53.07
C GLU A 520 36.07 3.29 -54.42
N VAL A 521 35.06 4.18 -54.42
CA VAL A 521 34.42 4.67 -55.66
C VAL A 521 35.40 5.49 -56.50
N ILE A 522 36.27 6.29 -55.88
CA ILE A 522 37.30 7.05 -56.58
C ILE A 522 38.36 6.10 -57.16
N GLU A 523 38.80 5.11 -56.40
CA GLU A 523 39.82 4.14 -56.83
C GLU A 523 39.31 3.21 -57.94
N GLY A 524 38.05 2.77 -57.84
CA GLY A 524 37.36 2.01 -58.90
C GLY A 524 37.21 2.79 -60.21
N LYS A 525 36.87 4.09 -60.13
CA LYS A 525 36.83 4.97 -61.31
C LYS A 525 38.22 5.24 -61.89
N SER A 526 39.25 5.33 -61.06
CA SER A 526 40.65 5.48 -61.49
C SER A 526 41.13 4.23 -62.24
N CYS A 527 40.84 3.02 -61.73
CA CYS A 527 41.13 1.76 -62.41
C CYS A 527 40.40 1.61 -63.76
N GLN A 528 39.12 2.03 -63.85
CA GLN A 528 38.41 2.06 -65.13
C GLN A 528 39.03 3.05 -66.13
N ARG A 529 39.47 4.22 -65.66
CA ARG A 529 40.11 5.24 -66.49
C ARG A 529 41.50 4.81 -66.99
N ILE A 530 42.27 4.11 -66.16
CA ILE A 530 43.57 3.52 -66.55
C ILE A 530 43.37 2.39 -67.58
N ARG A 531 42.32 1.56 -67.44
CA ARG A 531 41.99 0.54 -68.45
C ARG A 531 41.56 1.15 -69.80
N LEU A 532 40.79 2.25 -69.76
CA LEU A 532 40.42 3.00 -70.97
C LEU A 532 41.63 3.66 -71.64
N LEU A 533 42.57 4.21 -70.86
CA LEU A 533 43.79 4.83 -71.41
C LEU A 533 44.77 3.79 -71.97
N ASN A 534 44.94 2.63 -71.32
CA ASN A 534 45.80 1.56 -71.83
C ASN A 534 45.21 0.87 -73.08
N GLY A 535 43.89 0.88 -73.27
CA GLY A 535 43.24 0.42 -74.50
C GLY A 535 43.46 1.34 -75.70
N ILE A 536 43.73 2.64 -75.48
CA ILE A 536 43.97 3.63 -76.53
C ILE A 536 45.44 3.64 -76.99
N VAL A 537 46.38 3.16 -76.17
CA VAL A 537 47.81 3.08 -76.51
C VAL A 537 48.19 1.78 -77.25
N LEU A 538 47.24 0.83 -77.36
CA LEU A 538 47.40 -0.44 -78.10
C LEU A 538 46.66 -0.47 -79.45
N GLN A 539 46.22 0.69 -79.94
CA GLN A 539 45.85 0.96 -81.34
C GLN A 539 46.82 1.99 -81.92
#